data_AF-A0A8H7A9C7-F1
#
_entry.id   AF-A0A8H7A9C7-F1
#
_cell.length_a   1.000
_cell.length_b   1.000
_cell.length_c   1.000
_cell.angle_alpha   90.00
_cell.angle_beta   90.00
_cell.angle_gamma   90.00
#
_symmetry.space_group_name_H-M   'P 1'
#
loop_
_entity.id
_entity.type
_entity.pdbx_description
1 polymer ?
#
loop_
_entity_poly.entity_id
_entity_poly.type
_entity_poly.pdbx_seq_one_letter_code
_entity_poly.pdbx_strand_id
1 'polypeptide(L)'
;MLQPLKALFQKIFEPALSQLLETLNAKSTELLTPYQKSHPITYNHYFTEALQQVRNERSKDEYTRIIKDFFAVSSLESVYFSNHHKDLRPLVAALVQRTEPDMNRFACSEALDCMEAYYKVALKRFVDDIAIEVIEAKLISPFYDIFSPITVTSMPADLVTHIAGESEVNRAQREQLTRQLDVLMKGSETCKRFIGVRVLGADDSTIQRGTWFKPANHHPIDEDEGSDEGSDLSLIVLPTVGGKPLRNPRREIAESKEEPDAPEAFEGHLPLAEEEISYSSKKKDKKSKVAARWAFGGIES
;
A
#
# COMPACT_ATOMS: atom_id res chain seq x y z
N MET A 1 22.50 5.28 -22.66
CA MET A 1 22.34 5.34 -21.19
C MET A 1 21.41 4.26 -20.61
N LEU A 2 20.47 3.67 -21.37
CA LEU A 2 19.52 2.66 -20.85
C LEU A 2 20.03 1.20 -20.78
N GLN A 3 21.17 0.87 -21.38
CA GLN A 3 21.65 -0.52 -21.44
C GLN A 3 22.00 -1.14 -20.06
N PRO A 4 22.70 -0.43 -19.15
CA PRO A 4 23.04 -0.98 -17.84
C PRO A 4 21.81 -1.24 -16.96
N LEU A 5 20.85 -0.31 -16.98
CA LEU A 5 19.60 -0.43 -16.24
C LEU A 5 18.77 -1.63 -16.74
N LYS A 6 18.72 -1.83 -18.06
CA LYS A 6 18.03 -2.98 -18.66
C LYS A 6 18.69 -4.31 -18.26
N ALA A 7 20.03 -4.37 -18.31
CA ALA A 7 20.78 -5.57 -17.92
C ALA A 7 20.60 -5.89 -16.43
N LEU A 8 20.64 -4.88 -15.56
CA LEU A 8 20.37 -5.00 -14.13
C LEU A 8 18.98 -5.57 -13.87
N PHE A 9 17.94 -5.01 -14.50
CA PHE A 9 16.57 -5.48 -14.31
C PHE A 9 16.41 -6.94 -14.75
N GLN A 10 16.88 -7.29 -15.96
CA GLN A 10 16.73 -8.64 -16.50
C GLN A 10 17.54 -9.71 -15.76
N LYS A 11 18.73 -9.37 -15.26
CA LYS A 11 19.63 -10.36 -14.63
C LYS A 11 19.42 -10.53 -13.15
N ILE A 12 18.94 -9.49 -12.45
CA ILE A 12 18.80 -9.52 -10.99
C ILE A 12 17.32 -9.50 -10.60
N PHE A 13 16.59 -8.50 -11.05
CA PHE A 13 15.22 -8.27 -10.58
C PHE A 13 14.22 -9.26 -11.18
N GLU A 14 14.27 -9.53 -12.49
CA GLU A 14 13.34 -10.45 -13.15
C GLU A 14 13.35 -11.87 -12.54
N PRO A 15 14.49 -12.55 -12.34
CA PRO A 15 14.51 -13.86 -11.70
C PRO A 15 14.11 -13.80 -10.22
N ALA A 16 14.55 -12.78 -9.47
CA ALA A 16 14.22 -12.64 -8.06
C ALA A 16 12.71 -12.39 -7.85
N LEU A 17 12.11 -11.50 -8.64
CA LEU A 17 10.67 -11.23 -8.61
C LEU A 17 9.85 -12.45 -9.04
N SER A 18 10.33 -13.23 -10.00
CA SER A 18 9.66 -14.46 -10.43
C SER A 18 9.62 -15.50 -9.31
N GLN A 19 10.75 -15.73 -8.62
CA GLN A 19 10.82 -16.63 -7.46
C GLN A 19 9.94 -16.14 -6.30
N LEU A 20 9.92 -14.84 -6.08
CA LEU A 20 9.11 -14.22 -5.06
C LEU A 20 7.61 -14.40 -5.37
N LEU A 21 7.20 -14.20 -6.63
CA LEU A 21 5.83 -14.44 -7.09
C LEU A 21 5.41 -15.91 -6.92
N GLU A 22 6.29 -16.85 -7.25
CA GLU A 22 6.04 -18.28 -7.03
C GLU A 22 5.83 -18.58 -5.54
N THR A 23 6.67 -18.01 -4.68
CA THR A 23 6.57 -18.16 -3.22
C THR A 23 5.29 -17.54 -2.66
N LEU A 24 4.89 -16.35 -3.14
CA LEU A 24 3.64 -15.69 -2.79
C LEU A 24 2.43 -16.55 -3.15
N ASN A 25 2.39 -17.06 -4.39
CA ASN A 25 1.31 -17.91 -4.85
C ASN A 25 1.23 -19.22 -4.05
N ALA A 26 2.36 -19.87 -3.81
CA ALA A 26 2.42 -21.06 -2.97
C ALA A 26 1.84 -20.78 -1.57
N LYS A 27 2.28 -19.69 -0.91
CA LYS A 27 1.78 -19.32 0.42
C LYS A 27 0.29 -18.94 0.41
N SER A 28 -0.17 -18.22 -0.61
CA SER A 28 -1.59 -17.88 -0.76
C SER A 28 -2.46 -19.12 -0.91
N THR A 29 -2.04 -20.10 -1.73
CA THR A 29 -2.76 -21.37 -1.88
C THR A 29 -2.75 -22.21 -0.60
N GLU A 30 -1.65 -22.19 0.15
CA GLU A 30 -1.54 -22.82 1.47
C GLU A 30 -2.56 -22.21 2.44
N LEU A 31 -2.65 -20.87 2.52
CA LEU A 31 -3.59 -20.17 3.40
C LEU A 31 -5.06 -20.37 2.99
N LEU A 32 -5.34 -20.56 1.71
CA LEU A 32 -6.69 -20.80 1.21
C LEU A 32 -7.18 -22.24 1.50
N THR A 33 -6.25 -23.21 1.56
CA THR A 33 -6.57 -24.65 1.65
C THR A 33 -7.46 -25.01 2.85
N PRO A 34 -7.23 -24.50 4.08
CA PRO A 34 -8.09 -24.78 5.23
C PRO A 34 -9.55 -24.37 4.99
N TYR A 35 -9.80 -23.24 4.32
CA TYR A 35 -11.15 -22.74 4.08
C TYR A 35 -11.91 -23.57 3.02
N GLN A 36 -11.21 -24.27 2.14
CA GLN A 36 -11.81 -25.09 1.08
C GLN A 36 -11.99 -26.56 1.46
N LYS A 37 -11.05 -27.12 2.24
CA LYS A 37 -10.94 -28.56 2.46
C LYS A 37 -11.12 -28.99 3.92
N SER A 38 -11.01 -28.07 4.87
CA SER A 38 -11.11 -28.38 6.30
C SER A 38 -12.50 -28.09 6.85
N HIS A 39 -12.76 -28.63 8.03
CA HIS A 39 -13.97 -28.31 8.79
C HIS A 39 -13.89 -26.87 9.34
N PRO A 40 -14.96 -26.08 9.19
CA PRO A 40 -15.00 -24.72 9.72
C PRO A 40 -15.01 -24.74 11.24
N ILE A 41 -13.99 -24.15 11.85
CA ILE A 41 -13.86 -24.00 13.31
C ILE A 41 -13.39 -22.58 13.66
N THR A 42 -13.95 -22.00 14.72
CA THR A 42 -13.52 -20.69 15.22
C THR A 42 -13.66 -20.61 16.74
N TYR A 43 -12.66 -20.00 17.37
CA TYR A 43 -12.65 -19.64 18.79
C TYR A 43 -12.76 -18.12 18.99
N ASN A 44 -12.91 -17.36 17.90
CA ASN A 44 -13.04 -15.91 17.97
C ASN A 44 -14.42 -15.56 18.54
N HIS A 45 -14.45 -14.78 19.63
CA HIS A 45 -15.67 -14.31 20.29
C HIS A 45 -16.60 -13.51 19.36
N TYR A 46 -16.05 -12.85 18.34
CA TYR A 46 -16.80 -12.15 17.30
C TYR A 46 -17.81 -13.07 16.58
N PHE A 47 -17.56 -14.38 16.53
CA PHE A 47 -18.51 -15.34 15.98
C PHE A 47 -19.87 -15.28 16.66
N THR A 48 -19.91 -15.21 17.98
CA THR A 48 -21.16 -15.19 18.75
C THR A 48 -21.95 -13.92 18.47
N GLU A 49 -21.27 -12.78 18.38
CA GLU A 49 -21.86 -11.49 18.05
C GLU A 49 -22.41 -11.48 16.63
N ALA A 50 -21.63 -11.97 15.65
CA ALA A 50 -22.04 -12.08 14.27
C ALA A 50 -23.24 -13.02 14.09
N LEU A 51 -23.27 -14.15 14.80
CA LEU A 51 -24.39 -15.10 14.77
C LEU A 51 -25.65 -14.48 15.34
N GLN A 52 -25.54 -13.75 16.45
CA GLN A 52 -26.68 -13.05 17.03
C GLN A 52 -27.22 -11.98 16.08
N GLN A 53 -26.33 -11.26 15.39
CA GLN A 53 -26.72 -10.25 14.40
C GLN A 53 -27.48 -10.89 13.24
N VAL A 54 -26.95 -11.96 12.62
CA VAL A 54 -27.61 -12.67 11.51
C VAL A 54 -29.01 -13.17 11.92
N ARG A 55 -29.12 -13.80 13.09
CA ARG A 55 -30.41 -14.25 13.63
C ARG A 55 -31.39 -13.11 13.86
N ASN A 56 -30.90 -11.96 14.35
CA ASN A 56 -31.72 -10.78 14.61
C ASN A 56 -32.22 -10.15 13.31
N GLU A 57 -31.38 -10.07 12.27
CA GLU A 57 -31.75 -9.56 10.94
C GLU A 57 -32.87 -10.41 10.33
N ARG A 58 -32.70 -11.73 10.28
CA ARG A 58 -33.75 -12.66 9.83
C ARG A 58 -35.05 -12.49 10.63
N SER A 59 -34.94 -12.47 11.96
CA SER A 59 -36.11 -12.34 12.83
C SER A 59 -36.82 -11.00 12.62
N LYS A 60 -36.07 -9.92 12.41
CA LYS A 60 -36.61 -8.58 12.16
C LYS A 60 -37.42 -8.55 10.86
N ASP A 61 -36.97 -9.20 9.81
CA ASP A 61 -37.70 -9.28 8.54
C ASP A 61 -39.02 -10.06 8.69
N GLU A 62 -38.98 -11.19 9.41
CA GLU A 62 -40.17 -11.97 9.74
C GLU A 62 -41.17 -11.16 10.58
N TYR A 63 -40.70 -10.50 11.64
CA TYR A 63 -41.55 -9.66 12.48
C TYR A 63 -42.15 -8.50 11.69
N THR A 64 -41.34 -7.87 10.85
CA THR A 64 -41.80 -6.78 9.98
C THR A 64 -42.92 -7.25 9.07
N ARG A 65 -42.81 -8.44 8.48
CA ARG A 65 -43.85 -9.04 7.66
C ARG A 65 -45.14 -9.30 8.45
N ILE A 66 -45.04 -9.96 9.60
CA ILE A 66 -46.21 -10.27 10.45
C ILE A 66 -46.92 -8.98 10.91
N ILE A 67 -46.15 -7.97 11.31
CA ILE A 67 -46.68 -6.67 11.75
C ILE A 67 -47.36 -5.96 10.57
N LYS A 68 -46.75 -5.94 9.38
CA LYS A 68 -47.36 -5.37 8.17
C LYS A 68 -48.69 -6.03 7.83
N ASP A 69 -48.73 -7.36 7.86
CA ASP A 69 -49.94 -8.15 7.56
C ASP A 69 -51.05 -7.88 8.59
N PHE A 70 -50.72 -7.83 9.89
CA PHE A 70 -51.69 -7.56 10.96
C PHE A 70 -52.24 -6.13 10.92
N PHE A 71 -51.38 -5.15 10.64
CA PHE A 71 -51.81 -3.75 10.56
C PHE A 71 -52.40 -3.38 9.19
N ALA A 72 -52.25 -4.24 8.17
CA ALA A 72 -52.59 -3.99 6.77
C ALA A 72 -51.90 -2.74 6.21
N VAL A 73 -50.59 -2.62 6.48
CA VAL A 73 -49.75 -1.47 6.08
C VAL A 73 -48.64 -1.91 5.13
N SER A 74 -48.34 -1.07 4.14
CA SER A 74 -47.28 -1.31 3.15
C SER A 74 -45.87 -1.03 3.71
N SER A 75 -45.74 -0.10 4.66
CA SER A 75 -44.47 0.27 5.29
C SER A 75 -44.60 0.50 6.80
N LEU A 76 -43.52 0.25 7.53
CA LEU A 76 -43.37 0.53 8.98
C LEU A 76 -42.36 1.67 9.24
N GLU A 77 -41.97 2.42 8.21
CA GLU A 77 -41.00 3.52 8.33
C GLU A 77 -41.61 4.77 8.99
N SER A 78 -42.93 4.96 8.86
CA SER A 78 -43.66 6.09 9.44
C SER A 78 -44.52 5.66 10.63
N VAL A 79 -44.75 6.58 11.57
CA VAL A 79 -45.62 6.36 12.73
C VAL A 79 -47.03 5.97 12.26
N TYR A 80 -47.48 4.80 12.69
CA TYR A 80 -48.82 4.31 12.41
C TYR A 80 -49.83 4.92 13.38
N PHE A 81 -50.80 5.66 12.84
CA PHE A 81 -51.92 6.21 13.59
C PHE A 81 -53.21 5.48 13.23
N SER A 82 -53.68 4.57 14.09
CA SER A 82 -55.03 4.02 13.97
C SER A 82 -56.02 4.75 14.86
N ASN A 83 -57.08 5.29 14.25
CA ASN A 83 -58.21 5.91 14.96
C ASN A 83 -59.15 4.88 15.62
N HIS A 84 -58.81 3.59 15.59
CA HIS A 84 -59.60 2.49 16.14
C HIS A 84 -58.74 1.60 17.03
N HIS A 85 -59.31 1.12 18.14
CA HIS A 85 -58.66 0.12 18.98
C HIS A 85 -58.56 -1.21 18.21
N LYS A 86 -57.33 -1.74 18.07
CA LYS A 86 -57.09 -3.08 17.51
C LYS A 86 -56.80 -4.06 18.65
N ASP A 87 -57.39 -5.24 18.57
CA ASP A 87 -57.10 -6.34 19.49
C ASP A 87 -55.73 -6.95 19.17
N LEU A 88 -54.78 -6.93 20.11
CA LEU A 88 -53.42 -7.43 19.90
C LEU A 88 -53.29 -8.96 20.09
N ARG A 89 -54.34 -9.65 20.58
CA ARG A 89 -54.29 -11.11 20.78
C ARG A 89 -53.96 -11.89 19.50
N PRO A 90 -54.53 -11.56 18.31
CA PRO A 90 -54.17 -12.23 17.06
C PRO A 90 -52.74 -11.93 16.62
N LEU A 91 -52.20 -10.74 16.93
CA LEU A 91 -50.81 -10.41 16.64
C LEU A 91 -49.86 -11.30 17.45
N VAL A 92 -50.12 -11.45 18.76
CA VAL A 92 -49.33 -12.34 19.62
C VAL A 92 -49.41 -13.79 19.13
N ALA A 93 -50.60 -14.26 18.74
CA ALA A 93 -50.77 -15.60 18.17
C ALA A 93 -49.95 -15.79 16.88
N ALA A 94 -49.96 -14.81 15.98
CA ALA A 94 -49.18 -14.84 14.74
C ALA A 94 -47.65 -14.85 15.00
N LEU A 95 -47.18 -14.08 15.99
CA LEU A 95 -45.76 -14.05 16.37
C LEU A 95 -45.27 -15.38 16.95
N VAL A 96 -46.12 -16.10 17.70
CA VAL A 96 -45.81 -17.42 18.27
C VAL A 96 -45.84 -18.51 17.20
N GLN A 97 -46.84 -18.48 16.31
CA GLN A 97 -46.99 -19.44 15.22
C GLN A 97 -45.86 -19.38 14.18
N ARG A 98 -45.07 -18.31 14.15
CA ARG A 98 -43.90 -18.22 13.26
C ARG A 98 -42.85 -19.31 13.50
N THR A 99 -42.84 -19.88 14.70
CA THR A 99 -41.84 -20.88 15.09
C THR A 99 -41.87 -22.04 14.10
N GLU A 100 -40.76 -22.25 13.41
CA GLU A 100 -40.66 -23.30 12.39
C GLU A 100 -40.84 -24.69 13.03
N PRO A 101 -41.92 -25.43 12.69
CA PRO A 101 -42.17 -26.74 13.29
C PRO A 101 -41.37 -27.86 12.62
N ASP A 102 -40.94 -27.69 11.36
CA ASP A 102 -40.09 -28.67 10.70
C ASP A 102 -38.66 -28.56 11.21
N MET A 103 -38.25 -29.58 11.97
CA MET A 103 -36.92 -29.70 12.54
C MET A 103 -35.80 -29.62 11.49
N ASN A 104 -36.01 -30.17 10.28
CA ASN A 104 -35.00 -30.13 9.23
C ASN A 104 -34.86 -28.71 8.68
N ARG A 105 -35.99 -28.04 8.42
CA ARG A 105 -35.99 -26.65 7.93
C ARG A 105 -35.32 -25.73 8.94
N PHE A 106 -35.64 -25.88 10.23
CA PHE A 106 -35.01 -25.14 11.31
C PHE A 106 -33.51 -25.41 11.40
N ALA A 107 -33.08 -26.68 11.36
CA ALA A 107 -31.67 -27.04 11.41
C ALA A 107 -30.89 -26.48 10.20
N CYS A 108 -31.48 -26.51 8.99
CA CYS A 108 -30.89 -25.92 7.80
C CYS A 108 -30.75 -24.40 7.91
N SER A 109 -31.76 -23.70 8.42
CA SER A 109 -31.69 -22.25 8.60
C SER A 109 -30.66 -21.86 9.65
N GLU A 110 -30.57 -22.61 10.76
CA GLU A 110 -29.57 -22.36 11.79
C GLU A 110 -28.14 -22.65 11.30
N ALA A 111 -27.96 -23.70 10.48
CA ALA A 111 -26.68 -23.99 9.85
C ALA A 111 -26.26 -22.86 8.90
N LEU A 112 -27.21 -22.29 8.14
CA LEU A 112 -26.95 -21.16 7.26
C LEU A 112 -26.53 -19.91 8.04
N ASP A 113 -27.24 -19.57 9.12
CA ASP A 113 -26.87 -18.45 9.97
C ASP A 113 -25.47 -18.63 10.59
N CYS A 114 -25.16 -19.84 11.04
CA CYS A 114 -23.83 -20.20 11.56
C CYS A 114 -22.75 -20.08 10.49
N MET A 115 -23.02 -20.53 9.26
CA MET A 115 -22.08 -20.43 8.14
C MET A 115 -21.83 -18.97 7.74
N GLU A 116 -22.86 -18.12 7.75
CA GLU A 116 -22.72 -16.71 7.46
C GLU A 116 -21.86 -16.01 8.53
N ALA A 117 -22.15 -16.26 9.81
CA ALA A 117 -21.38 -15.72 10.92
C ALA A 117 -19.91 -16.20 10.89
N TYR A 118 -19.69 -17.49 10.59
CA TYR A 118 -18.35 -18.05 10.43
C TYR A 118 -17.62 -17.38 9.27
N TYR A 119 -18.27 -17.19 8.13
CA TYR A 119 -17.68 -16.55 6.96
C TYR A 119 -17.21 -15.13 7.27
N LYS A 120 -17.99 -14.33 8.03
CA LYS A 120 -17.58 -12.98 8.47
C LYS A 120 -16.29 -13.00 9.30
N VAL A 121 -16.11 -14.01 10.17
CA VAL A 121 -14.88 -14.18 10.95
C VAL A 121 -13.72 -14.64 10.07
N ALA A 122 -13.95 -15.66 9.26
CA ALA A 122 -12.96 -16.27 8.38
C ALA A 122 -12.40 -15.27 7.36
N LEU A 123 -13.28 -14.46 6.75
CA LEU A 123 -12.90 -13.45 5.78
C LEU A 123 -11.95 -12.41 6.39
N LYS A 124 -12.28 -11.88 7.57
CA LYS A 124 -11.41 -10.91 8.27
C LYS A 124 -10.03 -11.49 8.54
N ARG A 125 -10.00 -12.71 9.10
CA ARG A 125 -8.74 -13.41 9.38
C ARG A 125 -7.93 -13.67 8.12
N PHE A 126 -8.58 -14.13 7.05
CA PHE A 126 -7.89 -14.40 5.78
C PHE A 126 -7.28 -13.13 5.18
N VAL A 127 -7.99 -12.00 5.23
CA VAL A 127 -7.45 -10.72 4.75
C VAL A 127 -6.22 -10.31 5.56
N ASP A 128 -6.28 -10.42 6.89
CA ASP A 128 -5.13 -10.13 7.76
C ASP A 128 -3.96 -11.09 7.48
N ASP A 129 -4.23 -12.39 7.33
CA ASP A 129 -3.23 -13.41 7.03
C ASP A 129 -2.56 -13.14 5.66
N ILE A 130 -3.31 -12.72 4.63
CA ILE A 130 -2.73 -12.33 3.34
C ILE A 130 -1.82 -11.10 3.50
N ALA A 131 -2.27 -10.08 4.22
CA ALA A 131 -1.46 -8.88 4.43
C ALA A 131 -0.14 -9.21 5.15
N ILE A 132 -0.20 -9.98 6.23
CA ILE A 132 0.96 -10.25 7.08
C ILE A 132 1.83 -11.38 6.52
N GLU A 133 1.26 -12.54 6.23
CA GLU A 133 2.01 -13.75 5.90
C GLU A 133 2.39 -13.84 4.42
N VAL A 134 1.64 -13.18 3.54
CA VAL A 134 1.93 -13.18 2.09
C VAL A 134 2.65 -11.88 1.72
N ILE A 135 2.03 -10.73 1.91
CA ILE A 135 2.61 -9.46 1.45
C ILE A 135 3.82 -9.07 2.32
N GLU A 136 3.66 -8.86 3.62
CA GLU A 136 4.76 -8.40 4.46
C GLU A 136 5.90 -9.43 4.53
N ALA A 137 5.57 -10.69 4.82
CA ALA A 137 6.59 -11.72 5.04
C ALA A 137 7.24 -12.25 3.75
N LYS A 138 6.53 -12.37 2.63
CA LYS A 138 7.06 -12.98 1.39
C LYS A 138 7.35 -11.98 0.29
N LEU A 139 6.76 -10.79 0.31
CA LEU A 139 7.11 -9.71 -0.63
C LEU A 139 8.02 -8.69 0.04
N ILE A 140 7.52 -7.93 1.00
CA ILE A 140 8.19 -6.73 1.51
C ILE A 140 9.51 -7.06 2.21
N SER A 141 9.51 -8.02 3.13
CA SER A 141 10.70 -8.44 3.88
C SER A 141 11.86 -8.86 2.96
N PRO A 142 11.72 -9.86 2.07
CA PRO A 142 12.81 -10.29 1.18
C PRO A 142 13.09 -9.31 0.04
N PHE A 143 12.18 -8.38 -0.28
CA PHE A 143 12.41 -7.41 -1.37
C PHE A 143 13.64 -6.54 -1.13
N TYR A 144 13.88 -6.14 0.13
CA TYR A 144 15.05 -5.34 0.49
C TYR A 144 16.37 -6.11 0.31
N ASP A 145 16.32 -7.43 0.37
CA ASP A 145 17.50 -8.28 0.21
C ASP A 145 17.87 -8.52 -1.25
N ILE A 146 16.95 -8.33 -2.21
CA ILE A 146 17.19 -8.55 -3.66
C ILE A 146 18.38 -7.73 -4.17
N PHE A 147 18.54 -6.51 -3.66
CA PHE A 147 19.60 -5.59 -4.07
C PHE A 147 20.19 -4.84 -2.88
N SER A 148 20.52 -5.57 -1.82
CA SER A 148 21.19 -5.02 -0.64
C SER A 148 22.69 -4.79 -0.87
N PRO A 149 23.36 -3.90 -0.12
CA PRO A 149 24.81 -3.70 -0.23
C PRO A 149 25.61 -5.01 -0.14
N ILE A 150 25.16 -5.93 0.70
CA ILE A 150 25.78 -7.26 0.88
C ILE A 150 25.70 -8.06 -0.42
N THR A 151 24.51 -8.13 -1.05
CA THR A 151 24.36 -8.84 -2.33
C THR A 151 25.18 -8.21 -3.44
N VAL A 152 25.25 -6.87 -3.50
CA VAL A 152 26.04 -6.13 -4.50
C VAL A 152 27.53 -6.41 -4.35
N THR A 153 28.06 -6.37 -3.13
CA THR A 153 29.48 -6.67 -2.87
C THR A 153 29.85 -8.12 -3.15
N SER A 154 28.89 -9.04 -3.05
CA SER A 154 29.09 -10.47 -3.30
C SER A 154 28.82 -10.89 -4.75
N MET A 155 28.56 -9.94 -5.67
CA MET A 155 28.29 -10.25 -7.07
C MET A 155 29.56 -10.76 -7.78
N PRO A 156 29.48 -11.83 -8.58
CA PRO A 156 30.61 -12.31 -9.35
C PRO A 156 31.04 -11.30 -10.41
N ALA A 157 32.36 -11.22 -10.66
CA ALA A 157 32.95 -10.24 -11.57
C ALA A 157 32.35 -10.28 -12.99
N ASP A 158 31.98 -11.47 -13.48
CA ASP A 158 31.34 -11.65 -14.78
C ASP A 158 29.96 -10.98 -14.83
N LEU A 159 29.17 -11.10 -13.76
CA LEU A 159 27.85 -10.48 -13.64
C LEU A 159 27.98 -8.95 -13.54
N VAL A 160 28.95 -8.46 -12.77
CA VAL A 160 29.25 -7.01 -12.66
C VAL A 160 29.67 -6.46 -14.03
N THR A 161 30.52 -7.18 -14.75
CA THR A 161 30.95 -6.78 -16.11
C THR A 161 29.79 -6.83 -17.09
N HIS A 162 28.86 -7.77 -16.96
CA HIS A 162 27.67 -7.81 -17.82
C HIS A 162 26.67 -6.69 -17.51
N ILE A 163 26.58 -6.23 -16.26
CA ILE A 163 25.63 -5.18 -15.84
C ILE A 163 26.21 -3.77 -16.06
N ALA A 164 27.43 -3.55 -15.57
CA ALA A 164 28.08 -2.25 -15.53
C ALA A 164 29.19 -2.10 -16.58
N GLY A 165 29.60 -3.20 -17.23
CA GLY A 165 30.61 -3.15 -18.28
C GLY A 165 30.10 -2.42 -19.51
N GLU A 166 31.00 -1.63 -20.08
CA GLU A 166 30.77 -0.95 -21.34
C GLU A 166 30.69 -1.99 -22.48
N SER A 167 29.70 -1.84 -23.37
CA SER A 167 29.63 -2.70 -24.57
C SER A 167 30.87 -2.49 -25.45
N GLU A 168 31.30 -3.53 -26.17
CA GLU A 168 32.47 -3.43 -27.05
C GLU A 168 32.34 -2.31 -28.08
N VAL A 169 31.11 -2.08 -28.59
CA VAL A 169 30.79 -0.99 -29.51
C VAL A 169 31.01 0.37 -28.85
N ASN A 170 30.50 0.57 -27.63
CA ASN A 170 30.67 1.83 -26.90
C ASN A 170 32.15 2.07 -26.58
N ARG A 171 32.87 1.03 -26.17
CA ARG A 171 34.31 1.08 -25.90
C ARG A 171 35.10 1.48 -27.15
N ALA A 172 34.83 0.85 -28.29
CA ALA A 172 35.47 1.17 -29.56
C ALA A 172 35.16 2.60 -30.02
N GLN A 173 33.91 3.06 -29.84
CA GLN A 173 33.50 4.42 -30.15
C GLN A 173 34.21 5.44 -29.24
N ARG A 174 34.31 5.15 -27.93
CA ARG A 174 35.04 6.00 -26.97
C ARG A 174 36.51 6.09 -27.32
N GLU A 175 37.16 4.98 -27.66
CA GLU A 175 38.55 4.99 -28.12
C GLU A 175 38.72 5.83 -29.38
N GLN A 176 37.82 5.69 -30.36
CA GLN A 176 37.87 6.47 -31.60
C GLN A 176 37.72 7.97 -31.33
N LEU A 177 36.74 8.37 -30.52
CA LEU A 177 36.52 9.77 -30.16
C LEU A 177 37.71 10.34 -29.36
N THR A 178 38.31 9.55 -28.47
CA THR A 178 39.49 9.96 -27.70
C THR A 178 40.70 10.20 -28.61
N ARG A 179 40.92 9.33 -29.60
CA ARG A 179 41.97 9.52 -30.62
C ARG A 179 41.73 10.79 -31.44
N GLN A 180 40.49 11.04 -31.87
CA GLN A 180 40.15 12.27 -32.59
C GLN A 180 40.41 13.52 -31.75
N LEU A 181 40.04 13.48 -30.47
CA LEU A 181 40.26 14.58 -29.54
C LEU A 181 41.76 14.86 -29.35
N ASP A 182 42.59 13.83 -29.17
CA ASP A 182 44.06 13.98 -29.07
C ASP A 182 44.67 14.65 -30.30
N VAL A 183 44.26 14.22 -31.50
CA VAL A 183 44.72 14.81 -32.77
C VAL A 183 44.30 16.28 -32.87
N LEU A 184 43.04 16.59 -32.55
CA LEU A 184 42.53 17.97 -32.60
C LEU A 184 43.22 18.86 -31.56
N MET A 185 43.51 18.34 -30.37
CA MET A 185 44.20 19.06 -29.31
C MET A 185 45.64 19.41 -29.71
N LYS A 186 46.39 18.44 -30.23
CA LYS A 186 47.74 18.65 -30.79
C LYS A 186 47.73 19.65 -31.95
N GLY A 187 46.74 19.56 -32.83
CA GLY A 187 46.53 20.52 -33.92
C GLY A 187 46.29 21.95 -33.38
N SER A 188 45.43 22.09 -32.38
CA SER A 188 45.16 23.37 -31.71
C SER A 188 46.41 23.95 -31.04
N GLU A 189 47.19 23.13 -30.33
CA GLU A 189 48.45 23.57 -29.71
C GLU A 189 49.46 24.04 -30.76
N THR A 190 49.55 23.34 -31.88
CA THR A 190 50.41 23.71 -33.00
C THR A 190 49.97 25.06 -33.56
N CYS A 191 48.68 25.26 -33.84
CA CYS A 191 48.14 26.54 -34.29
C CYS A 191 48.42 27.68 -33.29
N LYS A 192 48.24 27.45 -31.98
CA LYS A 192 48.57 28.43 -30.94
C LYS A 192 50.05 28.79 -30.91
N ARG A 193 50.96 27.80 -31.03
CA ARG A 193 52.41 28.04 -31.12
C ARG A 193 52.76 28.89 -32.34
N PHE A 194 52.16 28.59 -33.50
CA PHE A 194 52.38 29.39 -34.71
C PHE A 194 51.90 30.83 -34.57
N ILE A 195 50.78 31.07 -33.88
CA ILE A 195 50.29 32.42 -33.59
C ILE A 195 51.24 33.15 -32.62
N GLY A 196 51.75 32.48 -31.58
CA GLY A 196 52.72 33.07 -30.64
C GLY A 196 54.08 33.39 -31.28
N VAL A 197 54.54 32.57 -32.24
CA VAL A 197 55.79 32.79 -32.97
C VAL A 197 55.68 33.96 -33.97
N ARG A 198 54.52 34.17 -34.59
CA ARG A 198 54.31 35.34 -35.47
C ARG A 198 54.29 36.68 -34.70
N VAL A 199 54.00 36.67 -33.40
CA VAL A 199 54.07 37.87 -32.55
C VAL A 199 55.51 38.22 -32.13
N LEU A 200 56.46 37.29 -32.24
CA LEU A 200 57.88 37.53 -31.90
C LEU A 200 58.77 37.83 -33.12
N GLY A 201 58.19 37.91 -34.31
CA GLY A 201 58.88 38.27 -35.56
C GLY A 201 58.49 39.64 -36.11
N ALA A 202 57.79 40.46 -35.35
CA ALA A 202 57.52 41.86 -35.68
C ALA A 202 58.06 42.73 -34.55
N ASP A 203 59.16 43.41 -34.87
CA ASP A 203 59.62 44.61 -34.20
C ASP A 203 58.50 45.67 -34.14
N ASP A 204 58.28 46.12 -32.90
CA ASP A 204 57.70 47.38 -32.43
C ASP A 204 56.74 48.15 -33.37
N SER A 205 55.43 48.02 -33.11
CA SER A 205 54.63 49.19 -32.73
C SER A 205 53.23 48.80 -32.20
N THR A 206 52.95 49.35 -31.02
CA THR A 206 51.62 49.66 -30.48
C THR A 206 50.79 48.52 -29.89
N ILE A 207 50.84 48.49 -28.55
CA ILE A 207 49.84 47.95 -27.62
C ILE A 207 48.40 48.24 -28.10
N GLN A 208 47.59 47.19 -28.28
CA GLN A 208 46.23 47.16 -27.72
C GLN A 208 45.90 45.77 -27.13
N ARG A 209 45.60 45.83 -25.84
CA ARG A 209 45.24 44.78 -24.91
C ARG A 209 43.88 44.18 -25.29
N GLY A 210 43.86 42.89 -25.66
CA GLY A 210 42.63 42.11 -25.86
C GLY A 210 42.63 40.86 -25.00
N THR A 211 42.00 40.97 -23.82
CA THR A 211 41.41 39.91 -22.96
C THR A 211 41.99 38.49 -23.03
N TRP A 212 42.78 38.20 -22.00
CA TRP A 212 43.24 36.91 -21.52
C TRP A 212 42.05 35.98 -21.16
N PHE A 213 41.83 34.92 -21.93
CA PHE A 213 41.06 33.76 -21.47
C PHE A 213 42.01 32.80 -20.74
N LYS A 214 41.77 32.64 -19.43
CA LYS A 214 42.49 31.68 -18.58
C LYS A 214 42.17 30.25 -19.04
N PRO A 215 43.15 29.38 -19.36
CA PRO A 215 42.92 27.95 -19.33
C PRO A 215 42.88 27.49 -17.87
N ALA A 216 41.91 26.65 -17.53
CA ALA A 216 41.84 26.00 -16.24
C ALA A 216 43.04 25.04 -16.11
N ASN A 217 43.92 25.31 -15.15
CA ASN A 217 44.96 24.38 -14.74
C ASN A 217 44.30 23.13 -14.15
N HIS A 218 44.56 21.97 -14.75
CA HIS A 218 44.58 20.72 -14.02
C HIS A 218 45.89 20.68 -13.23
N HIS A 219 45.80 20.73 -11.91
CA HIS A 219 46.92 20.43 -11.03
C HIS A 219 46.76 18.99 -10.51
N PRO A 220 47.82 18.16 -10.52
CA PRO A 220 47.83 16.90 -9.81
C PRO A 220 47.97 17.17 -8.31
N ILE A 221 47.35 16.33 -7.48
CA ILE A 221 47.55 16.30 -6.04
C ILE A 221 47.85 14.85 -5.66
N ASP A 222 49.04 14.62 -5.13
CA ASP A 222 49.36 13.58 -4.15
C ASP A 222 49.86 14.31 -2.89
N GLU A 223 49.28 13.94 -1.74
CA GLU A 223 49.74 13.93 -0.32
C GLU A 223 50.36 15.24 0.26
N ASP A 224 50.07 15.76 1.46
CA ASP A 224 49.89 15.13 2.78
C ASP A 224 49.63 16.22 3.88
N GLU A 225 49.06 15.81 5.02
CA GLU A 225 49.04 16.39 6.40
C GLU A 225 48.64 17.85 6.74
N GLY A 226 47.68 17.98 7.69
CA GLY A 226 47.89 18.79 8.90
C GLY A 226 47.01 20.01 9.21
N SER A 227 46.06 19.82 10.14
CA SER A 227 45.64 20.75 11.23
C SER A 227 44.67 21.93 10.99
N ASP A 228 43.42 21.68 11.42
CA ASP A 228 42.57 22.40 12.42
C ASP A 228 42.47 23.95 12.46
N GLU A 229 41.22 24.44 12.37
CA GLU A 229 40.53 25.40 13.27
C GLU A 229 39.41 26.21 12.54
N GLY A 230 38.19 26.15 13.10
CA GLY A 230 37.36 27.33 13.40
C GLY A 230 36.51 28.03 12.31
N SER A 231 35.21 27.74 12.33
CA SER A 231 34.05 28.70 12.35
C SER A 231 33.96 29.85 11.32
N ASP A 232 32.87 29.92 10.54
CA ASP A 232 31.69 30.77 10.82
C ASP A 232 30.77 30.95 9.58
N LEU A 233 29.47 31.02 9.84
CA LEU A 233 28.36 31.17 8.91
C LEU A 233 28.28 32.61 8.38
N SER A 234 27.96 32.79 7.10
CA SER A 234 27.20 33.97 6.68
C SER A 234 26.28 33.72 5.48
N LEU A 235 25.01 34.03 5.73
CA LEU A 235 23.88 34.11 4.83
C LEU A 235 24.04 35.24 3.81
N ILE A 236 23.69 34.97 2.55
CA ILE A 236 23.26 36.03 1.61
C ILE A 236 22.00 35.56 0.88
N VAL A 237 20.96 36.40 1.00
CA VAL A 237 19.60 36.27 0.46
C VAL A 237 19.46 37.11 -0.82
N LEU A 238 18.56 36.70 -1.73
CA LEU A 238 17.59 37.48 -2.55
C LEU A 238 17.43 36.89 -3.99
N PRO A 239 16.33 37.15 -4.75
CA PRO A 239 14.98 37.60 -4.38
C PRO A 239 13.82 36.76 -4.99
N THR A 240 12.63 36.98 -4.44
CA THR A 240 11.31 36.47 -4.85
C THR A 240 10.74 37.25 -6.04
N VAL A 241 10.15 36.55 -7.04
CA VAL A 241 9.24 37.15 -8.03
C VAL A 241 7.96 36.33 -8.08
N GLY A 242 6.82 37.01 -7.87
CA GLY A 242 5.49 36.42 -7.83
C GLY A 242 4.84 36.24 -9.21
N GLY A 243 3.95 35.25 -9.29
CA GLY A 243 3.04 35.01 -10.41
C GLY A 243 1.85 34.16 -9.94
N LYS A 244 0.64 34.66 -10.13
CA LYS A 244 -0.66 34.14 -9.64
C LYS A 244 -1.14 32.88 -10.40
N PRO A 245 -2.08 32.10 -9.82
CA PRO A 245 -2.45 30.77 -10.32
C PRO A 245 -3.53 30.80 -11.40
N LEU A 246 -3.43 29.90 -12.39
CA LEU A 246 -4.41 29.73 -13.46
C LEU A 246 -5.26 28.46 -13.23
N ARG A 247 -6.54 28.66 -13.52
CA ARG A 247 -7.76 27.93 -13.18
C ARG A 247 -8.01 26.73 -14.11
N ASN A 248 -8.43 25.60 -13.55
CA ASN A 248 -8.92 24.42 -14.29
C ASN A 248 -10.20 24.73 -15.10
N PRO A 249 -10.31 24.27 -16.36
CA PRO A 249 -11.59 24.16 -17.04
C PRO A 249 -12.17 22.74 -16.95
N ARG A 250 -13.35 22.71 -16.35
CA ARG A 250 -14.43 21.72 -16.49
C ARG A 250 -14.82 21.61 -17.98
N ARG A 251 -15.04 20.40 -18.50
CA ARG A 251 -15.81 20.19 -19.74
C ARG A 251 -16.95 19.21 -19.50
N GLU A 252 -18.14 19.70 -19.83
CA GLU A 252 -19.42 19.03 -19.81
C GLU A 252 -19.56 18.07 -20.99
N ILE A 253 -20.32 17.01 -20.74
CA ILE A 253 -20.79 16.00 -21.69
C ILE A 253 -22.11 16.53 -22.27
N ALA A 254 -22.29 16.42 -23.59
CA ALA A 254 -23.56 16.63 -24.26
C ALA A 254 -24.11 15.30 -24.78
N GLU A 255 -25.42 15.20 -24.62
CA GLU A 255 -26.33 14.06 -24.66
C GLU A 255 -26.88 13.81 -26.07
N SER A 256 -27.14 12.55 -26.42
CA SER A 256 -28.15 12.19 -27.42
C SER A 256 -28.86 10.89 -27.00
N LYS A 257 -30.18 11.03 -26.80
CA LYS A 257 -31.16 10.01 -26.43
C LYS A 257 -31.45 9.03 -27.56
N GLU A 258 -31.65 7.76 -27.23
CA GLU A 258 -32.77 6.91 -27.70
C GLU A 258 -32.84 5.62 -26.84
N GLU A 259 -34.05 5.30 -26.37
CA GLU A 259 -34.51 4.08 -25.66
C GLU A 259 -35.81 3.63 -26.40
N PRO A 260 -36.40 2.42 -26.20
CA PRO A 260 -36.06 1.34 -25.28
C PRO A 260 -36.14 -0.11 -25.85
N ASP A 261 -35.59 -1.09 -25.11
CA ASP A 261 -36.34 -2.25 -24.58
C ASP A 261 -35.41 -3.16 -23.73
N ALA A 262 -35.87 -3.46 -22.50
CA ALA A 262 -35.22 -4.31 -21.48
C ALA A 262 -35.83 -5.75 -21.52
N PRO A 263 -35.33 -6.78 -20.79
CA PRO A 263 -35.21 -6.76 -19.32
C PRO A 263 -33.96 -7.42 -18.67
N GLU A 264 -33.60 -6.84 -17.51
CA GLU A 264 -33.16 -7.42 -16.23
C GLU A 264 -31.87 -8.26 -16.11
N ALA A 265 -31.09 -8.26 -15.03
CA ALA A 265 -30.75 -7.38 -13.89
C ALA A 265 -29.91 -8.27 -12.94
N PHE A 266 -28.72 -7.84 -12.48
CA PHE A 266 -28.14 -8.24 -11.18
C PHE A 266 -26.89 -7.38 -10.92
N GLU A 267 -27.07 -6.24 -10.25
CA GLU A 267 -25.98 -5.51 -9.59
C GLU A 267 -26.27 -5.50 -8.09
N GLY A 268 -25.46 -6.24 -7.33
CA GLY A 268 -25.41 -6.15 -5.88
C GLY A 268 -24.45 -5.03 -5.48
N HIS A 269 -24.98 -3.93 -4.95
CA HIS A 269 -24.22 -2.96 -4.16
C HIS A 269 -24.50 -3.21 -2.67
N LEU A 270 -23.49 -3.66 -1.92
CA LEU A 270 -23.49 -3.57 -0.45
C LEU A 270 -22.73 -2.30 -0.04
N PRO A 271 -23.29 -1.45 0.85
CA PRO A 271 -22.54 -0.33 1.41
C PRO A 271 -21.63 -0.84 2.54
N LEU A 272 -20.34 -0.48 2.46
CA LEU A 272 -19.41 -0.59 3.57
C LEU A 272 -19.79 0.45 4.63
N ALA A 273 -20.24 -0.01 5.79
CA ALA A 273 -20.35 0.83 6.99
C ALA A 273 -19.00 0.80 7.71
N GLU A 274 -18.34 1.95 7.78
CA GLU A 274 -17.21 2.19 8.67
C GLU A 274 -17.75 2.39 10.09
N GLU A 275 -17.46 1.46 11.01
CA GLU A 275 -17.66 1.66 12.45
C GLU A 275 -16.32 1.88 13.15
N GLU A 276 -16.10 3.13 13.56
CA GLU A 276 -15.07 3.58 14.49
C GLU A 276 -15.28 2.98 15.88
N ILE A 277 -14.39 2.09 16.33
CA ILE A 277 -14.42 1.52 17.67
C ILE A 277 -13.63 2.43 18.63
N SER A 278 -14.36 3.28 19.37
CA SER A 278 -13.82 4.10 20.47
C SER A 278 -13.64 3.27 21.75
N TYR A 279 -12.40 2.97 22.12
CA TYR A 279 -12.04 2.38 23.42
C TYR A 279 -12.01 3.43 24.54
N SER A 280 -13.00 3.42 25.45
CA SER A 280 -12.97 4.18 26.70
C SER A 280 -12.41 3.32 27.84
N SER A 281 -11.15 3.54 28.22
CA SER A 281 -10.53 3.00 29.45
C SER A 281 -10.92 3.82 30.67
N LYS A 282 -11.68 3.26 31.62
CA LYS A 282 -11.89 3.85 32.95
C LYS A 282 -10.84 3.35 33.94
N LYS A 283 -9.87 4.21 34.27
CA LYS A 283 -9.01 4.10 35.46
C LYS A 283 -9.83 4.26 36.74
N LYS A 284 -9.66 3.36 37.71
CA LYS A 284 -9.87 3.64 39.15
C LYS A 284 -8.73 3.02 39.94
N ASP A 285 -8.06 3.86 40.72
CA ASP A 285 -6.93 3.52 41.59
C ASP A 285 -7.35 3.76 43.07
N LYS A 286 -7.11 2.75 43.92
CA LYS A 286 -6.78 2.75 45.39
C LYS A 286 -7.75 3.42 46.41
N LYS A 287 -7.93 2.98 47.69
CA LYS A 287 -7.21 2.07 48.63
C LYS A 287 -8.03 1.80 49.92
N SER A 288 -7.53 0.84 50.75
CA SER A 288 -7.76 0.52 52.19
C SER A 288 -8.89 -0.50 52.47
N LYS A 289 -8.70 -1.69 53.07
CA LYS A 289 -7.92 -2.28 54.20
C LYS A 289 -8.65 -2.21 55.55
N VAL A 290 -9.37 -3.28 55.92
CA VAL A 290 -9.59 -3.73 57.32
C VAL A 290 -9.69 -5.26 57.35
N ALA A 291 -8.99 -5.86 58.30
CA ALA A 291 -8.94 -7.29 58.59
C ALA A 291 -10.10 -7.72 59.51
N ALA A 292 -10.60 -8.95 59.34
CA ALA A 292 -11.29 -9.67 60.42
C ALA A 292 -11.02 -11.16 60.31
N ARG A 293 -10.35 -11.68 61.35
CA ARG A 293 -10.07 -13.07 61.64
C ARG A 293 -11.35 -13.72 62.17
N TRP A 294 -11.75 -14.88 61.66
CA TRP A 294 -12.50 -15.86 62.44
C TRP A 294 -12.02 -17.26 62.07
N ALA A 295 -11.35 -17.88 63.03
CA ALA A 295 -11.12 -19.31 63.09
C ALA A 295 -12.21 -19.89 63.98
N PHE A 296 -12.93 -20.90 63.48
CA PHE A 296 -13.52 -21.94 64.30
C PHE A 296 -13.26 -23.25 63.58
N GLY A 297 -12.40 -24.07 64.20
CA GLY A 297 -12.24 -25.45 63.81
C GLY A 297 -13.38 -26.32 64.33
N GLY A 298 -13.45 -27.53 63.80
CA GLY A 298 -14.06 -28.64 64.54
C GLY A 298 -14.77 -29.68 63.70
N ILE A 299 -14.08 -30.81 63.55
CA ILE A 299 -14.59 -32.18 63.80
C ILE A 299 -15.03 -33.00 62.58
N GLU A 300 -14.27 -34.07 62.40
CA GLU A 300 -14.51 -35.29 61.63
C GLU A 300 -15.82 -36.00 62.01
N SER A 301 -16.46 -36.62 61.02
CA SER A 301 -16.92 -38.02 61.07
C SER A 301 -17.16 -38.50 59.64
#